data_AF-A0A1B1N745-F1
#
_entry.id   AF-A0A1B1N745-F1
#
_cell.length_a   1.000
_cell.length_b   1.000
_cell.length_c   1.000
_cell.angle_alpha   90.00
_cell.angle_beta   90.00
_cell.angle_gamma   90.00
#
_symmetry.space_group_name_H-M   'P 1'
#
loop_
_entity.id
_entity.type
_entity.pdbx_description
1 polymer ?
#
loop_
_entity_poly.entity_id
_entity_poly.type
_entity_poly.pdbx_seq_one_letter_code
_entity_poly.pdbx_strand_id
1 'polypeptide(L)'
;MHMAHSHQQLARVIDAERHITVRMAQIVHALPDEEPDFEGVEGMLESTSSVNKSIIAYLNSIADLEEAIAENLTQVMTELKGSEEE
;
A
#
# COMPACT_ATOMS: atom_id res chain seq x y z
N MET A 1 11.74 -12.21 -24.49
CA MET A 1 11.04 -12.56 -23.22
C MET A 1 10.82 -11.34 -22.30
N HIS A 2 11.12 -10.11 -22.73
CA HIS A 2 11.20 -8.93 -21.84
C HIS A 2 9.83 -8.30 -21.51
N MET A 3 8.93 -8.18 -22.50
CA MET A 3 7.59 -7.58 -22.29
C MET A 3 6.72 -8.34 -21.28
N ALA A 4 6.76 -9.68 -21.29
CA ALA A 4 5.99 -10.49 -20.35
C ALA A 4 6.44 -10.28 -18.89
N HIS A 5 7.74 -10.10 -18.67
CA HIS A 5 8.30 -9.84 -17.35
C HIS A 5 7.98 -8.41 -16.87
N SER A 6 8.09 -7.41 -17.76
CA SER A 6 7.70 -6.03 -17.45
C SER A 6 6.21 -5.92 -17.08
N HIS A 7 5.32 -6.61 -17.80
CA HIS A 7 3.90 -6.69 -17.45
C HIS A 7 3.64 -7.35 -16.08
N GLN A 8 4.40 -8.39 -15.73
CA GLN A 8 4.27 -9.04 -14.43
C GLN A 8 4.72 -8.13 -13.28
N GLN A 9 5.76 -7.33 -13.49
CA GLN A 9 6.18 -6.30 -12.52
C GLN A 9 5.12 -5.21 -12.35
N LEU A 10 4.52 -4.77 -13.46
CA LEU A 10 3.47 -3.75 -13.43
C LEU A 10 2.20 -4.25 -12.72
N ALA A 11 1.87 -5.54 -12.88
CA ALA A 11 0.78 -6.18 -12.14
C ALA A 11 1.03 -6.19 -10.62
N ARG A 12 2.28 -6.40 -10.16
CA ARG A 12 2.65 -6.31 -8.73
C ARG A 12 2.43 -4.91 -8.16
N VAL A 13 2.80 -3.88 -8.92
CA VAL A 13 2.57 -2.48 -8.51
C VAL A 13 1.07 -2.19 -8.35
N ILE A 14 0.24 -2.62 -9.30
CA ILE A 14 -1.22 -2.44 -9.25
C ILE A 14 -1.83 -3.17 -8.03
N ASP A 15 -1.36 -4.37 -7.71
CA ASP A 15 -1.86 -5.12 -6.56
C ASP A 15 -1.49 -4.43 -5.23
N ALA A 16 -0.26 -3.90 -5.12
CA ALA A 16 0.16 -3.12 -3.97
C ALA A 16 -0.66 -1.81 -3.81
N GLU A 17 -0.97 -1.11 -4.91
CA GLU A 17 -1.85 0.08 -4.89
C GLU A 17 -3.27 -0.25 -4.39
N ARG A 18 -3.82 -1.38 -4.83
CA ARG A 18 -5.11 -1.88 -4.33
C ARG A 18 -5.06 -2.07 -2.81
N HIS A 19 -3.97 -2.63 -2.28
CA HIS A 19 -3.80 -2.83 -0.85
C HIS A 19 -3.78 -1.52 -0.03
N ILE A 20 -3.19 -0.45 -0.57
CA ILE A 20 -3.18 0.90 0.01
C ILE A 20 -4.61 1.45 0.07
N THR A 21 -5.36 1.34 -1.04
CA THR A 21 -6.73 1.87 -1.13
C THR A 21 -7.66 1.19 -0.13
N VAL A 22 -7.57 -0.14 0.00
CA VAL A 22 -8.38 -0.90 0.97
C VAL A 22 -8.05 -0.47 2.40
N ARG A 23 -6.76 -0.28 2.73
CA ARG A 23 -6.35 0.10 4.10
C ARG A 23 -6.74 1.53 4.45
N MET A 24 -6.68 2.47 3.49
CA MET A 24 -7.22 3.82 3.70
C MET A 24 -8.73 3.82 3.95
N ALA A 25 -9.48 3.03 3.20
CA ALA A 25 -10.92 2.91 3.43
C ALA A 25 -11.21 2.38 4.85
N GLN A 26 -10.42 1.43 5.35
CA GLN A 26 -10.53 0.92 6.72
C GLN A 26 -10.23 1.99 7.78
N ILE A 27 -9.19 2.82 7.57
CA ILE A 27 -8.88 3.93 8.48
C ILE A 27 -10.03 4.93 8.53
N VAL A 28 -10.51 5.38 7.36
CA VAL A 28 -11.62 6.35 7.27
C VAL A 28 -12.87 5.79 7.94
N HIS A 29 -13.19 4.51 7.74
CA HIS A 29 -14.37 3.89 8.32
C HIS A 29 -14.24 3.62 9.84
N ALA A 30 -13.02 3.54 10.35
CA ALA A 30 -12.75 3.38 11.78
C ALA A 30 -12.78 4.72 12.55
N LEU A 31 -12.76 5.85 11.84
CA LEU A 31 -12.88 7.17 12.43
C LEU A 31 -14.36 7.55 12.53
N PRO A 32 -14.84 8.01 13.71
CA PRO A 32 -16.20 8.48 13.85
C PRO A 32 -16.40 9.84 13.17
N ASP A 33 -17.54 10.03 12.50
CA ASP A 33 -17.85 11.26 11.77
C ASP A 33 -18.15 12.45 12.70
N GLU A 34 -19.21 12.38 13.53
CA GLU A 34 -19.58 13.40 14.54
C GLU A 34 -20.17 12.76 15.81
N GLU A 35 -19.98 13.42 16.96
CA GLU A 35 -20.38 12.97 18.32
C GLU A 35 -20.12 11.48 18.63
N PRO A 36 -18.83 11.06 18.67
CA PRO A 36 -18.53 9.68 19.04
C PRO A 36 -18.88 9.39 20.50
N ASP A 37 -19.83 8.48 20.70
CA ASP A 37 -20.03 7.81 21.97
C ASP A 37 -19.10 6.59 22.04
N PHE A 38 -18.00 6.76 22.77
CA PHE A 38 -16.99 5.72 22.97
C PHE A 38 -17.29 4.82 24.17
N GLU A 39 -18.51 4.88 24.74
CA GLU A 39 -18.89 4.10 25.92
C GLU A 39 -17.93 4.32 27.11
N GLY A 40 -17.34 5.52 27.19
CA GLY A 40 -16.34 5.90 28.19
C GLY A 40 -14.89 5.66 27.76
N VAL A 41 -13.98 5.51 28.74
CA VAL A 41 -12.53 5.45 28.50
C VAL A 41 -12.10 4.16 27.82
N GLU A 42 -12.77 3.04 28.11
CA GLU A 42 -12.42 1.72 27.55
C GLU A 42 -12.68 1.66 26.05
N GLY A 43 -13.88 2.06 25.58
CA GLY A 43 -14.15 2.09 24.14
C GLY A 43 -13.36 3.15 23.39
N MET A 44 -12.93 4.24 24.06
CA MET A 44 -12.02 5.22 23.47
C MET A 44 -10.62 4.60 23.24
N LEU A 45 -10.12 3.83 24.21
CA LEU A 45 -8.85 3.10 24.08
C LEU A 45 -8.93 2.03 22.99
N GLU A 46 -10.05 1.31 22.88
CA GLU A 46 -10.27 0.30 21.84
C GLU A 46 -10.31 0.94 20.44
N SER A 47 -11.08 2.02 20.27
CA SER A 47 -11.15 2.77 19.01
C SER A 47 -9.77 3.30 18.60
N THR A 48 -9.05 3.92 19.55
CA THR A 48 -7.68 4.42 19.30
C THR A 48 -6.74 3.29 18.90
N SER A 49 -6.82 2.12 19.56
CA SER A 49 -6.04 0.94 19.20
C SER A 49 -6.35 0.45 17.79
N SER A 50 -7.64 0.42 17.41
CA SER A 50 -8.11 0.01 16.09
C SER A 50 -7.60 0.94 14.97
N VAL A 51 -7.71 2.25 15.17
CA VAL A 51 -7.17 3.25 14.24
C VAL A 51 -5.65 3.10 14.11
N ASN A 52 -4.93 2.94 15.22
CA ASN A 52 -3.48 2.78 15.19
C ASN A 52 -3.04 1.52 14.42
N LYS A 53 -3.74 0.38 14.62
CA LYS A 53 -3.50 -0.83 13.83
C LYS A 53 -3.72 -0.60 12.34
N SER A 54 -4.77 0.15 11.99
CA SER A 54 -5.11 0.48 10.60
C SER A 54 -4.04 1.37 9.97
N ILE A 55 -3.52 2.36 10.71
CA ILE A 55 -2.39 3.21 10.28
C ILE A 55 -1.12 2.37 10.04
N ILE A 56 -0.75 1.49 10.99
CA ILE A 56 0.40 0.60 10.84
C ILE A 56 0.24 -0.27 9.58
N ALA A 57 -0.95 -0.85 9.39
CA ALA A 57 -1.22 -1.67 8.22
C ALA A 57 -1.09 -0.87 6.93
N TYR A 58 -1.58 0.37 6.89
CA TYR A 58 -1.45 1.28 5.75
C TYR A 58 0.01 1.57 5.40
N LEU A 59 0.82 1.94 6.40
CA LEU A 59 2.26 2.20 6.22
C LEU A 59 3.00 0.98 5.66
N ASN A 60 2.66 -0.23 6.14
CA ASN A 60 3.25 -1.45 5.59
C ASN A 60 2.90 -1.65 4.10
N SER A 61 1.66 -1.39 3.67
CA SER A 61 1.33 -1.46 2.23
C SER A 61 2.03 -0.40 1.38
N ILE A 62 2.36 0.77 1.95
CA ILE A 62 3.18 1.74 1.23
C ILE A 62 4.58 1.16 1.02
N ALA A 63 5.17 0.55 2.04
CA ALA A 63 6.46 -0.12 1.89
C ALA A 63 6.41 -1.24 0.85
N ASP A 64 5.36 -2.06 0.83
CA ASP A 64 5.15 -3.10 -0.19
C ASP A 64 5.05 -2.50 -1.61
N LEU A 65 4.37 -1.34 -1.76
CA LEU A 65 4.29 -0.64 -3.03
C LEU A 65 5.65 -0.07 -3.46
N GLU A 66 6.38 0.55 -2.54
CA GLU A 66 7.71 1.11 -2.80
C GLU A 66 8.69 0.02 -3.26
N GLU A 67 8.64 -1.16 -2.65
CA GLU A 67 9.40 -2.34 -3.08
C GLU A 67 9.01 -2.78 -4.51
N ALA A 68 7.71 -2.93 -4.77
CA ALA A 68 7.23 -3.31 -6.11
C ALA A 68 7.62 -2.31 -7.20
N ILE A 69 7.58 -1.00 -6.89
CA ILE A 69 8.03 0.05 -7.81
C ILE A 69 9.54 -0.04 -8.03
N ALA A 70 10.33 -0.23 -6.97
CA ALA A 70 11.78 -0.34 -7.08
C ALA A 70 12.20 -1.55 -7.95
N GLU A 71 11.54 -2.70 -7.78
CA GLU A 71 11.74 -3.88 -8.63
C GLU A 71 11.40 -3.58 -10.10
N ASN A 72 10.25 -2.94 -10.35
CA ASN A 72 9.83 -2.57 -11.70
C ASN A 72 10.82 -1.60 -12.36
N LEU A 73 11.23 -0.54 -11.67
CA LEU A 73 12.17 0.46 -12.18
C LEU A 73 13.55 -0.14 -12.45
N THR A 74 14.03 -1.02 -11.57
CA THR A 74 15.31 -1.73 -11.76
C THR A 74 15.28 -2.56 -13.05
N GLN A 75 14.15 -3.24 -13.30
CA GLN A 75 13.96 -4.01 -14.52
C GLN A 75 13.95 -3.11 -15.76
N VAL A 76 13.17 -2.03 -15.75
CA VAL A 76 13.09 -1.08 -16.87
C VAL A 76 14.46 -0.46 -17.18
N MET A 77 15.21 -0.05 -16.15
CA MET A 77 16.55 0.49 -16.33
C MET A 77 17.54 -0.53 -16.90
N THR A 78 17.40 -1.81 -16.55
CA THR A 78 18.23 -2.89 -17.11
C THR A 78 17.89 -3.12 -18.59
N GLU A 79 16.62 -3.08 -18.95
CA GLU A 79 16.15 -3.21 -20.34
C GLU A 79 16.62 -2.06 -21.24
N LEU A 80 16.60 -0.82 -20.73
CA LEU A 80 17.12 0.35 -21.44
C LEU A 80 18.62 0.24 -21.74
N LYS A 81 19.43 -0.17 -20.75
CA LYS A 81 20.88 -0.36 -20.95
C LYS A 81 21.19 -1.47 -21.95
N GLY A 82 20.47 -2.60 -21.88
CA GLY A 82 20.65 -3.70 -22.83
C GLY A 82 20.24 -3.33 -24.26
N SER A 83 19.33 -2.37 -24.43
CA SER A 83 18.92 -1.87 -25.76
C SER A 83 19.93 -0.88 -26.37
N GLU A 84 20.84 -0.30 -25.58
CA GLU A 84 21.91 0.59 -26.07
C GLU A 84 23.18 -0.16 -26.50
N GLU A 85 23.32 -1.43 -26.08
CA GLU A 85 24.48 -2.29 -26.37
C GLU A 85 24.26 -3.26 -27.56
N GLU A 86 23.05 -3.30 -28.14
CA GLU A 86 22.73 -3.94 -29.44
C GLU A 86 22.78 -2.95 -30.61
#